data_AF-A0A158P6J6-F1
#
_entry.id   AF-A0A158P6J6-F1
#
_cell.length_a   1.000
_cell.length_b   1.000
_cell.length_c   1.000
_cell.angle_alpha   90.00
_cell.angle_beta   90.00
_cell.angle_gamma   90.00
#
_symmetry.space_group_name_H-M   'P 1'
#
loop_
_entity.id
_entity.type
_entity.pdbx_description
1 polymer ?
#
loop_
_entity_poly.entity_id
_entity_poly.type
_entity_poly.pdbx_seq_one_letter_code
_entity_poly.pdbx_strand_id
1 'polypeptide(L)'
;MGDFVRPEQEPRQKMLQLDSIIKLTFFFYYGVAAHLARSVGCFRFGGRFLSAALYSSVYERIHIIELPKNSTTTWILCFFTQDLVYYLGHRAAGVLWSFHQMHHSSEYYNLSTALRQGVVQDFAMVFFDLMQALVIPPNIFIIHRYLNLLYQFWLHTSAVPYLGPLEYFLNTPSSHRVHHGRNPYCIDKNYGGTLIIWDRLFGTYQPERRDEEIAYGLVTPVASFNQIWCQARIALLL
;
A
#
# COMPACT_ATOMS: atom_id res chain seq x y z
N MET A 1 -48.61 15.38 -5.50
CA MET A 1 -47.24 15.70 -5.03
C MET A 1 -47.11 15.09 -3.65
N GLY A 2 -46.42 13.96 -3.54
CA GLY A 2 -46.20 13.26 -2.27
C GLY A 2 -44.71 13.00 -2.15
N ASP A 3 -44.10 13.56 -1.11
CA ASP A 3 -42.68 13.46 -0.84
C ASP A 3 -42.32 12.05 -0.35
N PHE A 4 -41.48 11.36 -1.11
CA PHE A 4 -40.85 10.10 -0.70
C PHE A 4 -39.68 10.39 0.23
N VAL A 5 -39.93 10.38 1.54
CA VAL A 5 -38.87 10.34 2.55
C VAL A 5 -38.25 8.94 2.53
N ARG A 6 -36.98 8.85 2.12
CA ARG A 6 -36.18 7.62 2.23
C ARG A 6 -35.94 7.29 3.70
N PRO A 7 -36.10 6.04 4.16
CA PRO A 7 -35.86 5.69 5.55
C PRO A 7 -34.35 5.72 5.88
N GLU A 8 -34.04 6.21 7.07
CA GLU A 8 -32.72 6.35 7.68
C GLU A 8 -32.01 4.97 7.78
N GLN A 9 -31.03 4.71 6.90
CA GLN A 9 -30.26 3.45 6.86
C GLN A 9 -28.95 3.49 7.68
N GLU A 10 -28.59 4.65 8.24
CA GLU A 10 -27.25 4.91 8.80
C GLU A 10 -26.85 4.07 10.04
N PRO A 11 -27.70 3.86 11.07
CA PRO A 11 -27.24 3.23 12.32
C PRO A 11 -26.96 1.74 12.18
N ARG A 12 -27.72 1.06 11.31
CA ARG A 12 -27.62 -0.40 11.12
C ARG A 12 -26.36 -0.79 10.33
N GLN A 13 -25.91 0.05 9.38
CA GLN A 13 -24.65 -0.16 8.65
C GLN A 13 -23.42 0.03 9.55
N LYS A 14 -23.42 1.04 10.43
CA LYS A 14 -22.33 1.29 11.38
C LYS A 14 -22.16 0.14 12.39
N MET A 15 -23.27 -0.44 12.87
CA MET A 15 -23.23 -1.56 13.83
C MET A 15 -22.81 -2.89 13.17
N LEU A 16 -23.27 -3.15 11.94
CA LEU A 16 -22.80 -4.31 11.16
C LEU A 16 -21.31 -4.22 10.80
N GLN A 17 -20.77 -3.00 10.60
CA GLN A 17 -19.34 -2.78 10.37
C GLN A 17 -18.50 -3.05 11.63
N LEU A 18 -18.96 -2.68 12.82
CA LEU A 18 -18.21 -2.89 14.07
C LEU A 18 -18.09 -4.38 14.41
N ASP A 19 -19.18 -5.13 14.27
CA ASP A 19 -19.19 -6.59 14.43
C ASP A 19 -18.36 -7.30 13.35
N SER A 20 -18.33 -6.72 12.15
CA SER A 20 -17.46 -7.19 11.06
C SER A 20 -16.00 -6.92 11.36
N ILE A 21 -15.63 -5.79 11.99
CA ILE A 21 -14.25 -5.47 12.38
C ILE A 21 -13.74 -6.47 13.42
N ILE A 22 -14.50 -6.76 14.49
CA ILE A 22 -14.09 -7.71 15.55
C ILE A 22 -13.95 -9.13 14.99
N LYS A 23 -14.90 -9.57 14.15
CA LYS A 23 -14.84 -10.88 13.49
C LYS A 23 -13.71 -10.95 12.47
N LEU A 24 -13.43 -9.87 11.75
CA LEU A 24 -12.36 -9.76 10.76
C LEU A 24 -10.98 -9.70 11.40
N THR A 25 -10.81 -9.12 12.61
CA THR A 25 -9.56 -9.19 13.37
C THR A 25 -9.28 -10.60 13.88
N PHE A 26 -10.30 -11.35 14.31
CA PHE A 26 -10.17 -12.77 14.67
C PHE A 26 -9.91 -13.65 13.43
N PHE A 27 -10.60 -13.38 12.31
CA PHE A 27 -10.34 -14.02 11.01
C PHE A 27 -9.00 -13.60 10.42
N PHE A 28 -8.44 -12.46 10.80
CA PHE A 28 -7.12 -11.99 10.36
C PHE A 28 -6.03 -12.81 11.06
N TYR A 29 -6.11 -13.05 12.37
CA TYR A 29 -5.07 -13.82 13.07
C TYR A 29 -5.02 -15.30 12.62
N TYR A 30 -6.19 -15.94 12.41
CA TYR A 30 -6.27 -17.34 11.98
C TYR A 30 -6.33 -17.51 10.46
N GLY A 31 -7.01 -16.62 9.76
CA GLY A 31 -7.16 -16.65 8.30
C GLY A 31 -5.96 -16.10 7.56
N VAL A 32 -5.19 -15.11 8.06
CA VAL A 32 -3.92 -14.76 7.41
C VAL A 32 -2.93 -15.92 7.54
N ALA A 33 -2.83 -16.56 8.70
CA ALA A 33 -1.99 -17.76 8.86
C ALA A 33 -2.43 -18.94 7.98
N ALA A 34 -3.74 -19.23 7.90
CA ALA A 34 -4.28 -20.36 7.12
C ALA A 34 -4.38 -20.08 5.60
N HIS A 35 -4.58 -18.82 5.19
CA HIS A 35 -4.70 -18.43 3.78
C HIS A 35 -3.34 -18.10 3.15
N LEU A 36 -2.36 -17.61 3.94
CA LEU A 36 -0.93 -17.63 3.56
C LEU A 36 -0.46 -19.06 3.27
N ALA A 37 -0.99 -20.07 4.00
CA ALA A 37 -0.64 -21.46 3.80
C ALA A 37 -1.34 -22.15 2.60
N ARG A 38 -2.52 -21.68 2.16
CA ARG A 38 -3.34 -22.40 1.17
C ARG A 38 -3.66 -21.68 -0.14
N SER A 39 -3.54 -20.36 -0.23
CA SER A 39 -3.97 -19.61 -1.44
C SER A 39 -2.90 -18.66 -1.99
N VAL A 40 -1.69 -18.73 -1.44
CA VAL A 40 -0.52 -17.86 -1.73
C VAL A 40 0.68 -18.70 -2.24
N GLY A 41 0.47 -20.01 -2.45
CA GLY A 41 1.50 -21.05 -2.36
C GLY A 41 2.64 -21.06 -3.39
N CYS A 42 2.55 -20.42 -4.57
CA CYS A 42 3.65 -20.52 -5.56
C CYS A 42 4.14 -19.20 -6.18
N PHE A 43 3.34 -18.12 -6.23
CA PHE A 43 3.72 -16.92 -7.00
C PHE A 43 4.03 -15.66 -6.17
N ARG A 44 3.52 -15.57 -4.93
CA ARG A 44 3.76 -14.38 -4.08
C ARG A 44 5.03 -14.44 -3.25
N PHE A 45 5.49 -15.66 -2.90
CA PHE A 45 6.78 -15.82 -2.23
C PHE A 45 7.95 -15.62 -3.19
N GLY A 46 7.80 -15.94 -4.49
CA GLY A 46 8.88 -15.85 -5.46
C GLY A 46 9.47 -14.45 -5.64
N GLY A 47 8.63 -13.44 -5.91
CA GLY A 47 9.11 -12.07 -6.16
C GLY A 47 9.79 -11.44 -4.93
N ARG A 48 9.21 -11.62 -3.74
CA ARG A 48 9.77 -11.08 -2.49
C ARG A 48 11.01 -11.80 -2.02
N PHE A 49 11.05 -13.13 -2.19
CA PHE A 49 12.24 -13.92 -1.93
C PHE A 49 13.37 -13.51 -2.87
N LEU A 50 13.09 -13.38 -4.17
CA LEU A 50 14.07 -12.94 -5.16
C LEU A 50 14.55 -11.51 -4.88
N SER A 51 13.66 -10.60 -4.49
CA SER A 51 14.00 -9.25 -4.03
C SER A 51 15.00 -9.28 -2.88
N ALA A 52 14.70 -10.05 -1.83
CA ALA A 52 15.59 -10.18 -0.67
C ALA A 52 16.94 -10.85 -1.04
N ALA A 53 16.91 -11.87 -1.89
CA ALA A 53 18.11 -12.57 -2.36
C ALA A 53 19.01 -11.66 -3.21
N LEU A 54 18.41 -10.87 -4.12
CA LEU A 54 19.16 -9.90 -4.93
C LEU A 54 19.71 -8.78 -4.07
N TYR A 55 18.91 -8.23 -3.16
CA TYR A 55 19.35 -7.24 -2.18
C TYR A 55 20.57 -7.74 -1.39
N SER A 56 20.48 -8.97 -0.86
CA SER A 56 21.56 -9.57 -0.09
C SER A 56 22.80 -9.78 -0.96
N SER A 57 22.62 -10.26 -2.20
CA SER A 57 23.71 -10.45 -3.15
C SER A 57 24.43 -9.16 -3.53
N VAL A 58 23.69 -8.05 -3.65
CA VAL A 58 24.25 -6.72 -3.90
C VAL A 58 24.99 -6.22 -2.67
N TYR A 59 24.37 -6.29 -1.49
CA TYR A 59 24.98 -5.89 -0.23
C TYR A 59 26.32 -6.62 -0.01
N GLU A 60 26.35 -7.95 -0.09
CA GLU A 60 27.55 -8.76 0.14
C GLU A 60 28.70 -8.46 -0.84
N ARG A 61 28.40 -7.95 -2.05
CA ARG A 61 29.42 -7.69 -3.08
C ARG A 61 29.92 -6.26 -3.10
N ILE A 62 29.05 -5.28 -2.87
CA ILE A 62 29.34 -3.87 -3.17
C ILE A 62 28.91 -2.89 -2.07
N HIS A 63 28.52 -3.35 -0.87
CA HIS A 63 28.29 -2.41 0.23
C HIS A 63 29.53 -1.55 0.50
N ILE A 64 29.29 -0.27 0.80
CA ILE A 64 30.36 0.73 0.96
C ILE A 64 30.58 1.00 2.46
N ILE A 65 29.54 0.85 3.27
CA ILE A 65 29.56 1.10 4.70
C ILE A 65 28.89 -0.08 5.41
N GLU A 66 29.58 -0.66 6.40
CA GLU A 66 29.01 -1.67 7.27
C GLU A 66 28.42 -1.03 8.52
N LEU A 67 27.09 -0.93 8.57
CA LEU A 67 26.40 -0.40 9.75
C LEU A 67 26.23 -1.47 10.85
N PRO A 68 26.47 -1.11 12.13
CA PRO A 68 26.33 -2.04 13.24
C PRO A 68 24.87 -2.48 13.41
N LYS A 69 24.64 -3.79 13.37
CA LYS A 69 23.29 -4.39 13.42
C LYS A 69 22.57 -4.17 14.76
N ASN A 70 23.33 -4.01 15.84
CA ASN A 70 22.82 -3.79 17.20
C ASN A 70 22.62 -2.30 17.53
N SER A 71 22.90 -1.38 16.61
CA SER A 71 22.77 0.05 16.85
C SER A 71 21.37 0.55 16.55
N THR A 72 20.73 1.20 17.52
CA THR A 72 19.44 1.86 17.35
C THR A 72 19.44 2.85 16.18
N THR A 73 20.55 3.55 15.95
CA THR A 73 20.68 4.50 14.84
C THR A 73 20.56 3.81 13.49
N THR A 74 21.12 2.60 13.32
CA THR A 74 20.99 1.81 12.09
C THR A 74 19.52 1.48 11.80
N TRP A 75 18.75 1.13 12.84
CA TRP A 75 17.33 0.82 12.71
C TRP A 75 16.50 2.05 12.38
N ILE A 76 16.75 3.18 13.06
CA ILE A 76 16.09 4.46 12.75
C ILE A 76 16.39 4.89 11.31
N LEU A 77 17.65 4.80 10.89
CA LEU A 77 18.05 5.11 9.52
C LEU A 77 17.29 4.22 8.53
N CYS A 78 17.28 2.90 8.76
CA CYS A 78 16.57 1.96 7.91
C CYS A 78 15.07 2.26 7.83
N PHE A 79 14.43 2.68 8.92
CA PHE A 79 13.02 3.07 8.91
C PHE A 79 12.78 4.22 7.91
N PHE A 80 13.56 5.30 8.00
CA PHE A 80 13.41 6.45 7.11
C PHE A 80 13.80 6.13 5.66
N THR A 81 14.89 5.40 5.44
CA THR A 81 15.31 5.05 4.07
C THR A 81 14.33 4.08 3.43
N GLN A 82 13.85 3.07 4.15
CA GLN A 82 12.84 2.14 3.64
C GLN A 82 11.55 2.85 3.25
N ASP A 83 11.07 3.77 4.10
CA ASP A 83 9.85 4.52 3.82
C ASP A 83 10.02 5.48 2.63
N LEU A 84 11.19 6.09 2.50
CA LEU A 84 11.54 6.94 1.35
C LEU A 84 11.63 6.13 0.05
N VAL A 85 12.36 5.01 0.02
CA VAL A 85 12.47 4.21 -1.22
C VAL A 85 11.13 3.59 -1.61
N TYR A 86 10.27 3.28 -0.62
CA TYR A 86 8.88 2.93 -0.89
C TYR A 86 8.15 4.09 -1.58
N TYR A 87 8.20 5.30 -1.01
CA TYR A 87 7.58 6.49 -1.60
C TYR A 87 8.04 6.73 -3.04
N LEU A 88 9.36 6.66 -3.29
CA LEU A 88 9.93 6.87 -4.62
C LEU A 88 9.44 5.82 -5.62
N GLY A 89 9.45 4.55 -5.23
CA GLY A 89 8.95 3.46 -6.08
C GLY A 89 7.45 3.56 -6.34
N HIS A 90 6.69 3.95 -5.32
CA HIS A 90 5.25 4.12 -5.42
C HIS A 90 4.85 5.30 -6.31
N ARG A 91 5.57 6.43 -6.20
CA ARG A 91 5.40 7.56 -7.10
C ARG A 91 5.79 7.21 -8.54
N ALA A 92 6.88 6.49 -8.73
CA ALA A 92 7.28 6.01 -10.06
C ALA A 92 6.26 5.01 -10.65
N ALA A 93 5.45 4.35 -9.81
CA ALA A 93 4.37 3.50 -10.26
C ALA A 93 3.23 4.26 -10.97
N GLY A 94 3.16 5.59 -10.91
CA GLY A 94 2.32 6.36 -11.82
C GLY A 94 2.75 6.19 -13.29
N VAL A 95 4.07 6.11 -13.54
CA VAL A 95 4.64 5.80 -14.87
C VAL A 95 4.55 4.31 -15.17
N LEU A 96 4.75 3.46 -14.15
CA LEU A 96 4.62 2.02 -14.24
C LEU A 96 3.23 1.52 -13.82
N TRP A 97 2.18 2.28 -14.15
CA TRP A 97 0.82 2.07 -13.65
C TRP A 97 0.30 0.67 -13.94
N SER A 98 0.75 0.05 -15.03
CA SER A 98 0.42 -1.32 -15.38
C SER A 98 0.70 -2.33 -14.26
N PHE A 99 1.75 -2.11 -13.47
CA PHE A 99 2.15 -2.99 -12.36
C PHE A 99 1.42 -2.70 -11.06
N HIS A 100 0.83 -1.51 -10.91
CA HIS A 100 0.18 -1.08 -9.66
C HIS A 100 -1.36 -1.00 -9.76
N GLN A 101 -1.92 -0.85 -10.97
CA GLN A 101 -3.36 -0.71 -11.21
C GLN A 101 -4.20 -1.86 -10.61
N MET A 102 -3.64 -3.07 -10.49
CA MET A 102 -4.36 -4.20 -9.88
C MET A 102 -4.76 -3.90 -8.44
N HIS A 103 -3.90 -3.18 -7.72
CA HIS A 103 -4.16 -2.75 -6.36
C HIS A 103 -5.33 -1.75 -6.29
N HIS A 104 -5.38 -0.81 -7.24
CA HIS A 104 -6.43 0.20 -7.37
C HIS A 104 -7.68 -0.29 -8.10
N SER A 105 -7.71 -1.54 -8.58
CA SER A 105 -8.81 -2.04 -9.41
C SER A 105 -10.13 -2.25 -8.68
N SER A 106 -10.11 -2.29 -7.34
CA SER A 106 -11.30 -2.56 -6.55
C SER A 106 -12.20 -1.32 -6.45
N GLU A 107 -13.45 -1.46 -6.82
CA GLU A 107 -14.50 -0.45 -6.59
C GLU A 107 -14.99 -0.45 -5.14
N TYR A 108 -14.65 -1.50 -4.37
CA TYR A 108 -14.91 -1.58 -2.94
C TYR A 108 -13.62 -1.31 -2.16
N TYR A 109 -13.67 -0.37 -1.21
CA TYR A 109 -12.52 0.00 -0.39
C TYR A 109 -12.64 -0.55 1.03
N ASN A 110 -11.82 -1.54 1.37
CA ASN A 110 -11.73 -2.15 2.69
C ASN A 110 -10.38 -2.87 2.86
N LEU A 111 -10.14 -3.51 4.01
CA LEU A 111 -8.85 -4.11 4.34
C LEU A 111 -8.39 -5.18 3.33
N SER A 112 -9.32 -5.84 2.63
CA SER A 112 -8.96 -6.80 1.58
C SER A 112 -8.31 -6.14 0.35
N THR A 113 -8.53 -4.84 0.13
CA THR A 113 -7.86 -4.05 -0.93
C THR A 113 -6.34 -4.08 -0.74
N ALA A 114 -5.86 -4.03 0.50
CA ALA A 114 -4.44 -4.16 0.83
C ALA A 114 -3.82 -5.45 0.27
N LEU A 115 -4.62 -6.53 0.21
CA LEU A 115 -4.20 -7.85 -0.25
C LEU A 115 -4.23 -8.01 -1.76
N ARG A 116 -4.66 -7.01 -2.55
CA ARG A 116 -4.75 -7.06 -4.03
C ARG A 116 -3.47 -6.58 -4.74
N GLN A 117 -2.30 -6.98 -4.26
CA GLN A 117 -1.00 -6.66 -4.87
C GLN A 117 -0.68 -7.56 -6.07
N GLY A 118 -0.12 -7.01 -7.14
CA GLY A 118 0.36 -7.75 -8.31
C GLY A 118 1.72 -8.40 -8.07
N VAL A 119 2.01 -9.52 -8.75
CA VAL A 119 3.32 -10.20 -8.64
C VAL A 119 4.44 -9.36 -9.26
N VAL A 120 4.14 -8.64 -10.35
CA VAL A 120 5.15 -7.84 -11.06
C VAL A 120 5.50 -6.56 -10.29
N GLN A 121 4.59 -6.10 -9.42
CA GLN A 121 4.84 -4.95 -8.55
C GLN A 121 6.04 -5.16 -7.63
N ASP A 122 6.20 -6.37 -7.06
CA ASP A 122 7.34 -6.68 -6.19
C ASP A 122 8.67 -6.55 -6.96
N PHE A 123 8.71 -6.87 -8.26
CA PHE A 123 9.90 -6.69 -9.11
C PHE A 123 10.22 -5.22 -9.39
N ALA A 124 9.21 -4.39 -9.66
CA ALA A 124 9.42 -2.96 -9.87
C ALA A 124 10.02 -2.29 -8.62
N MET A 125 9.58 -2.70 -7.43
CA MET A 125 10.08 -2.17 -6.16
C MET A 125 11.54 -2.57 -5.86
N VAL A 126 12.02 -3.71 -6.40
CA VAL A 126 13.41 -4.17 -6.18
C VAL A 126 14.43 -3.10 -6.54
N PHE A 127 14.24 -2.40 -7.66
CA PHE A 127 15.19 -1.36 -8.09
C PHE A 127 15.34 -0.25 -7.06
N PHE A 128 14.25 0.13 -6.40
CA PHE A 128 14.26 1.14 -5.34
C PHE A 128 14.87 0.58 -4.04
N ASP A 129 14.56 -0.66 -3.69
CA ASP A 129 15.16 -1.30 -2.51
C ASP A 129 16.69 -1.40 -2.64
N LEU A 130 17.21 -1.69 -3.84
CA LEU A 130 18.65 -1.81 -4.08
C LEU A 130 19.41 -0.51 -3.82
N MET A 131 18.75 0.66 -3.85
CA MET A 131 19.40 1.95 -3.58
C MET A 131 19.98 2.03 -2.15
N GLN A 132 19.37 1.36 -1.18
CA GLN A 132 19.84 1.32 0.21
C GLN A 132 20.69 0.09 0.53
N ALA A 133 20.83 -0.86 -0.40
CA ALA A 133 21.67 -2.06 -0.24
C ALA A 133 23.17 -1.74 -0.13
N LEU A 134 23.59 -0.51 -0.40
CA LEU A 134 24.98 -0.09 -0.25
C LEU A 134 25.37 0.19 1.22
N VAL A 135 24.36 0.31 2.11
CA VAL A 135 24.56 0.80 3.48
C VAL A 135 23.73 0.02 4.51
N ILE A 136 22.50 -0.39 4.18
CA ILE A 136 21.57 -1.01 5.14
C ILE A 136 21.72 -2.54 5.15
N PRO A 137 22.05 -3.17 6.30
CA PRO A 137 22.18 -4.62 6.40
C PRO A 137 20.90 -5.38 5.99
N PRO A 138 21.00 -6.51 5.26
CA PRO A 138 19.84 -7.21 4.71
C PRO A 138 18.79 -7.64 5.73
N ASN A 139 19.22 -8.08 6.92
CA ASN A 139 18.29 -8.49 7.97
C ASN A 139 17.43 -7.33 8.49
N ILE A 140 18.01 -6.13 8.61
CA ILE A 140 17.31 -4.92 9.07
C ILE A 140 16.38 -4.40 7.96
N PHE A 141 16.85 -4.39 6.71
CA PHE A 141 16.05 -4.07 5.53
C PHE A 141 14.78 -4.93 5.46
N ILE A 142 14.93 -6.26 5.52
CA ILE A 142 13.82 -7.20 5.40
C ILE A 142 12.77 -6.92 6.48
N ILE A 143 13.20 -6.72 7.72
CA ILE A 143 12.29 -6.41 8.83
C ILE A 143 11.52 -5.11 8.55
N HIS A 144 12.20 -4.02 8.20
CA HIS A 144 11.54 -2.74 7.95
C HIS A 144 10.63 -2.77 6.72
N ARG A 145 11.01 -3.50 5.67
CA ARG A 145 10.14 -3.72 4.50
C ARG A 145 8.82 -4.37 4.91
N TYR A 146 8.85 -5.39 5.77
CA TYR A 146 7.65 -6.05 6.26
C TYR A 146 6.86 -5.20 7.26
N LEU A 147 7.53 -4.42 8.12
CA LEU A 147 6.86 -3.47 9.02
C LEU A 147 6.13 -2.39 8.23
N ASN A 148 6.74 -1.86 7.18
CA ASN A 148 6.14 -0.89 6.28
C ASN A 148 4.91 -1.48 5.56
N LEU A 149 5.02 -2.70 5.04
CA LEU A 149 3.88 -3.42 4.46
C LEU A 149 2.75 -3.66 5.48
N LEU A 150 3.10 -4.07 6.70
CA LEU A 150 2.13 -4.32 7.77
C LEU A 150 1.42 -3.02 8.16
N TYR A 151 2.14 -1.90 8.24
CA TYR A 151 1.55 -0.60 8.49
C TYR A 151 0.55 -0.22 7.39
N GLN A 152 0.87 -0.45 6.12
CA GLN A 152 -0.05 -0.09 5.04
C GLN A 152 -1.37 -0.88 5.07
N PHE A 153 -1.40 -2.07 5.68
CA PHE A 153 -2.62 -2.88 5.73
C PHE A 153 -3.80 -2.11 6.35
N TRP A 154 -3.60 -1.48 7.52
CA TRP A 154 -4.69 -0.81 8.23
C TRP A 154 -5.13 0.50 7.58
N LEU A 155 -4.34 1.05 6.67
CA LEU A 155 -4.69 2.25 5.89
C LEU A 155 -5.92 2.01 5.00
N HIS A 156 -6.17 0.76 4.61
CA HIS A 156 -7.23 0.39 3.67
C HIS A 156 -8.60 0.27 4.35
N THR A 157 -9.11 1.37 4.89
CA THR A 157 -10.43 1.40 5.50
C THR A 157 -11.10 2.77 5.35
N SER A 158 -12.41 2.76 5.16
CA SER A 158 -13.24 3.97 5.23
C SER A 158 -13.76 4.26 6.64
N ALA A 159 -13.57 3.33 7.59
CA ALA A 159 -14.13 3.46 8.94
C ALA A 159 -13.39 4.47 9.83
N VAL A 160 -12.13 4.78 9.51
CA VAL A 160 -11.31 5.71 10.29
C VAL A 160 -11.41 7.11 9.67
N PRO A 161 -11.91 8.11 10.41
CA PRO A 161 -12.03 9.48 9.91
C PRO A 161 -10.67 10.18 9.91
N TYR A 162 -10.68 11.47 9.58
CA TYR A 162 -9.53 12.35 9.71
C TYR A 162 -8.97 12.33 11.14
N LEU A 163 -7.65 12.10 11.28
CA LEU A 163 -6.96 11.92 12.56
C LEU A 163 -6.29 13.19 13.10
N GLY A 164 -6.60 14.36 12.54
CA GLY A 164 -6.09 15.61 13.09
C GLY A 164 -4.58 15.77 12.88
N PRO A 165 -3.84 16.26 13.90
CA PRO A 165 -2.42 16.56 13.78
C PRO A 165 -1.53 15.38 13.36
N LEU A 166 -1.97 14.14 13.57
CA LEU A 166 -1.21 12.95 13.16
C LEU A 166 -1.00 12.90 11.64
N GLU A 167 -1.94 13.44 10.85
CA GLU A 167 -1.87 13.47 9.39
C GLU A 167 -0.85 14.45 8.83
N TYR A 168 -0.17 15.23 9.69
CA TYR A 168 1.00 15.99 9.24
C TYR A 168 2.23 15.10 9.07
N PHE A 169 2.28 13.96 9.75
CA PHE A 169 3.46 13.10 9.83
C PHE A 169 3.20 11.69 9.28
N LEU A 170 2.06 11.10 9.62
CA LEU A 170 1.72 9.72 9.27
C LEU A 170 0.82 9.67 8.03
N ASN A 171 1.04 8.67 7.18
CA ASN A 171 0.01 8.27 6.24
C ASN A 171 -1.11 7.60 7.04
N THR A 172 -2.34 8.03 6.81
CA THR A 172 -3.52 7.57 7.55
C THR A 172 -4.58 7.06 6.57
N PRO A 173 -5.62 6.37 7.06
CA PRO A 173 -6.71 5.95 6.20
C PRO A 173 -7.35 7.08 5.40
N SER A 174 -7.39 8.32 5.93
CA SER A 174 -7.92 9.48 5.20
C SER A 174 -7.07 9.84 3.98
N SER A 175 -5.76 10.04 4.17
CA SER A 175 -4.85 10.32 3.05
C SER A 175 -4.73 9.14 2.08
N HIS A 176 -4.80 7.91 2.57
CA HIS A 176 -4.72 6.71 1.73
C HIS A 176 -6.00 6.46 0.93
N ARG A 177 -7.18 6.89 1.41
CA ARG A 177 -8.41 6.91 0.60
C ARG A 177 -8.26 7.81 -0.62
N VAL A 178 -7.68 9.01 -0.45
CA VAL A 178 -7.40 9.93 -1.57
C VAL A 178 -6.48 9.25 -2.57
N HIS A 179 -5.41 8.60 -2.12
CA HIS A 179 -4.51 7.85 -3.00
C HIS A 179 -5.25 6.79 -3.84
N HIS A 180 -6.21 6.08 -3.25
CA HIS A 180 -7.02 5.09 -3.94
C HIS A 180 -8.19 5.66 -4.77
N GLY A 181 -8.48 6.94 -4.62
CA GLY A 181 -9.58 7.61 -5.29
C GLY A 181 -9.31 7.80 -6.78
N ARG A 182 -10.36 7.66 -7.60
CA ARG A 182 -10.32 7.98 -9.03
C ARG A 182 -10.92 9.35 -9.36
N ASN A 183 -11.36 10.11 -8.35
CA ASN A 183 -11.79 11.49 -8.55
C ASN A 183 -10.63 12.32 -9.11
N PRO A 184 -10.87 13.35 -9.95
CA PRO A 184 -9.80 14.11 -10.57
C PRO A 184 -8.76 14.69 -9.59
N TYR A 185 -9.17 15.10 -8.39
CA TYR A 185 -8.25 15.66 -7.38
C TYR A 185 -7.40 14.59 -6.66
N CYS A 186 -7.81 13.32 -6.75
CA CYS A 186 -7.14 12.17 -6.13
C CYS A 186 -6.00 11.61 -6.99
N ILE A 187 -5.99 11.91 -8.29
CA ILE A 187 -5.01 11.37 -9.23
C ILE A 187 -3.60 11.86 -8.89
N ASP A 188 -2.68 10.91 -8.84
CA ASP A 188 -1.26 11.15 -8.59
C ASP A 188 -0.95 11.85 -7.26
N LYS A 189 -1.62 11.39 -6.18
CA LYS A 189 -1.46 11.91 -4.83
C LYS A 189 -1.13 10.84 -3.80
N ASN A 190 -0.52 11.28 -2.70
CA ASN A 190 -0.37 10.54 -1.43
C ASN A 190 0.30 9.16 -1.56
N TYR A 191 1.55 9.12 -2.01
CA TYR A 191 2.31 7.88 -2.24
C TYR A 191 3.00 7.31 -0.99
N GLY A 192 2.97 8.00 0.14
CA GLY A 192 3.65 7.60 1.37
C GLY A 192 3.27 6.20 1.87
N GLY A 193 4.22 5.47 2.44
CA GLY A 193 3.95 4.15 3.04
C GLY A 193 3.47 4.30 4.47
N THR A 194 4.40 4.63 5.36
CA THR A 194 4.14 4.96 6.77
C THR A 194 4.06 6.45 6.99
N LEU A 195 4.96 7.23 6.37
CA LEU A 195 5.04 8.66 6.57
C LEU A 195 4.45 9.41 5.38
N ILE A 196 3.62 10.41 5.66
CA ILE A 196 3.08 11.32 4.64
C ILE A 196 4.02 12.52 4.39
N ILE A 197 5.10 12.64 5.17
CA ILE A 197 6.05 13.74 5.07
C ILE A 197 6.67 13.84 3.68
N TRP A 198 6.90 12.71 3.01
CA TRP A 198 7.48 12.67 1.67
C TRP A 198 6.53 13.34 0.66
N ASP A 199 5.24 13.05 0.74
CA ASP A 199 4.24 13.71 -0.10
C ASP A 199 4.19 15.22 0.10
N ARG A 200 4.37 15.67 1.34
CA ARG A 200 4.43 17.11 1.65
C ARG A 200 5.71 17.74 1.11
N LEU A 201 6.85 17.10 1.32
CA LEU A 201 8.16 17.58 0.87
C LEU A 201 8.25 17.67 -0.64
N PHE A 202 7.65 16.72 -1.36
CA PHE A 202 7.74 16.62 -2.81
C PHE A 202 6.48 17.06 -3.56
N GLY A 203 5.52 17.70 -2.87
CA GLY A 203 4.36 18.35 -3.48
C GLY A 203 3.27 17.41 -4.02
N THR A 204 3.21 16.16 -3.54
CA THR A 204 2.20 15.16 -3.94
C THR A 204 1.11 14.97 -2.89
N TYR A 205 1.15 15.71 -1.78
CA TYR A 205 0.12 15.64 -0.74
C TYR A 205 -1.21 16.25 -1.19
N GLN A 206 -2.30 15.57 -0.87
CA GLN A 206 -3.67 16.04 -1.05
C GLN A 206 -4.55 15.59 0.13
N PRO A 207 -5.18 16.50 0.88
CA PRO A 207 -6.13 16.11 1.92
C PRO A 207 -7.43 15.56 1.32
N GLU A 208 -8.09 14.67 2.06
CA GLU A 208 -9.44 14.22 1.76
C GLU A 208 -10.42 15.39 1.83
N ARG A 209 -11.21 15.55 0.77
CA ARG A 209 -12.23 16.58 0.68
C ARG A 209 -13.51 16.09 1.35
N ARG A 210 -14.16 16.97 2.12
CA ARG A 210 -15.43 16.66 2.79
C ARG A 210 -16.65 16.92 1.91
N ASP A 211 -16.47 17.72 0.87
CA ASP A 211 -17.51 18.16 -0.07
C ASP A 211 -17.67 17.22 -1.28
N GLU A 212 -16.83 16.19 -1.39
CA GLU A 212 -16.85 15.24 -2.50
C GLU A 212 -16.58 13.82 -1.98
N GLU A 213 -17.49 12.88 -2.26
CA GLU A 213 -17.29 11.47 -1.93
C GLU A 213 -16.25 10.84 -2.87
N ILE A 214 -15.34 10.05 -2.29
CA ILE A 214 -14.31 9.36 -3.07
C ILE A 214 -14.93 8.15 -3.79
N ALA A 215 -14.82 8.16 -5.13
CA ALA A 215 -15.07 7.00 -5.96
C ALA A 215 -13.79 6.16 -6.09
N TYR A 216 -13.91 4.84 -5.99
CA TYR A 216 -12.80 3.90 -6.13
C TYR A 216 -12.85 3.12 -7.44
N GLY A 217 -11.81 2.32 -7.69
CA GLY A 217 -11.62 1.57 -8.93
C GLY A 217 -10.77 2.33 -9.94
N LEU A 218 -10.64 1.78 -11.14
CA LEU A 218 -9.89 2.43 -12.22
C LEU A 218 -10.72 3.53 -12.89
N VAL A 219 -10.03 4.55 -13.40
CA VAL A 219 -10.62 5.56 -14.31
C VAL A 219 -11.18 4.87 -15.56
N THR A 220 -10.41 3.93 -16.12
CA THR A 220 -10.84 3.06 -17.23
C THR A 220 -10.97 1.61 -16.72
N PRO A 221 -12.19 1.09 -16.53
CA PRO A 221 -12.40 -0.26 -16.00
C PRO A 221 -11.77 -1.37 -16.87
N VAL A 222 -11.26 -2.42 -16.21
CA VAL A 222 -10.66 -3.60 -16.87
C VAL A 222 -11.63 -4.77 -17.03
N ALA A 223 -12.81 -4.71 -16.37
CA ALA A 223 -13.89 -5.68 -16.47
C ALA A 223 -13.43 -7.16 -16.41
N SER A 224 -12.39 -7.44 -15.61
CA SER A 224 -11.81 -8.77 -15.47
C SER A 224 -11.27 -8.98 -14.07
N PHE A 225 -11.38 -10.21 -13.58
CA PHE A 225 -10.78 -10.66 -12.33
C PHE A 225 -9.44 -11.40 -12.54
N ASN A 226 -9.03 -11.59 -13.81
CA ASN A 226 -7.78 -12.27 -14.12
C ASN A 226 -6.59 -11.34 -13.81
N GLN A 227 -5.78 -11.75 -12.84
CA GLN A 227 -4.68 -10.94 -12.32
C GLN A 227 -3.56 -10.69 -13.35
N ILE A 228 -3.32 -11.64 -14.26
CA ILE A 228 -2.32 -11.51 -15.32
C ILE A 228 -2.85 -10.51 -16.36
N TRP A 229 -4.10 -10.65 -16.76
CA TRP A 229 -4.76 -9.73 -17.69
C TRP A 229 -4.78 -8.29 -17.17
N CYS A 230 -5.13 -8.10 -15.89
CA CYS A 230 -5.12 -6.78 -15.25
C CYS A 230 -3.74 -6.12 -15.21
N GLN A 231 -2.64 -6.90 -15.24
CA GLN A 231 -1.28 -6.35 -15.31
C GLN A 231 -0.80 -6.14 -16.76
N ALA A 232 -1.21 -7.01 -17.69
CA ALA A 232 -0.75 -6.99 -19.09
C ALA A 232 -1.46 -5.95 -19.97
N ARG A 233 -2.71 -5.59 -19.68
CA ARG A 233 -3.57 -4.81 -20.59
C ARG A 233 -3.02 -3.42 -20.96
N ILE A 234 -2.34 -2.73 -20.06
CA ILE A 234 -1.82 -1.37 -20.35
C ILE A 234 -0.50 -1.41 -21.13
N ALA A 235 0.28 -2.49 -21.01
CA ALA A 235 1.48 -2.67 -21.85
C ALA A 235 1.16 -2.84 -23.35
N LEU A 236 -0.11 -3.04 -23.71
CA LEU A 236 -0.60 -3.20 -25.07
C LEU A 236 -1.29 -1.96 -25.64
N LEU A 237 -1.42 -0.88 -24.85
CA LEU A 237 -2.07 0.38 -25.23
C LEU A 237 -1.07 1.56 -25.33
N LEU A 238 0.21 1.29 -25.12
CA LEU A 238 1.35 2.19 -25.33
C LEU A 238 2.21 1.60 -26.46
#